data_AF-A0A497GVP7-F1
#
_entry.id   AF-A0A497GVP7-F1
#
_cell.length_a   1.000
_cell.length_b   1.000
_cell.length_c   1.000
_cell.angle_alpha   90.00
_cell.angle_beta   90.00
_cell.angle_gamma   90.00
#
_symmetry.space_group_name_H-M   'P 1'
#
loop_
_entity.id
_entity.type
_entity.pdbx_description
1 polymer ?
#
loop_
_entity_poly.entity_id
_entity_poly.type
_entity_poly.pdbx_seq_one_letter_code
_entity_poly.pdbx_strand_id
1 'polypeptide(L)'
;MATTNILFVNDTKKVRKYCTLGGYPIFYVSDNGNAICPDCVQEDQDLDKEEQELCITGHVVNWEDASLFCDQCNKRIESAYAEDEATS
;
A
#
# COMPACT_ATOMS: atom_id res chain seq x y z
N MET A 1 19.06 -9.93 12.69
CA MET A 1 17.71 -9.73 12.13
C MET A 1 17.62 -8.26 11.77
N ALA A 2 17.61 -7.93 10.49
CA ALA A 2 17.58 -6.53 10.07
C ALA A 2 16.14 -6.03 10.22
N THR A 3 15.89 -5.26 11.29
CA THR A 3 14.68 -4.46 11.43
C THR A 3 14.74 -3.37 10.37
N THR A 4 14.19 -3.65 9.19
CA THR A 4 13.92 -2.61 8.19
C THR A 4 12.75 -1.79 8.72
N ASN A 5 13.06 -0.83 9.60
CA ASN A 5 12.16 0.26 9.92
C ASN A 5 11.95 1.05 8.62
N ILE A 6 10.84 0.82 7.94
CA ILE A 6 10.43 1.74 6.89
C ILE A 6 10.17 3.08 7.58
N LEU A 7 10.89 4.06 7.07
CA LEU A 7 10.83 5.46 7.43
C LEU A 7 9.38 5.99 7.37
N PHE A 8 8.75 6.15 8.54
CA PHE A 8 7.64 7.08 8.74
C PHE A 8 8.01 8.04 9.89
N VAL A 9 9.14 8.74 9.77
CA VAL A 9 9.43 9.89 10.63
C VAL A 9 8.93 11.13 9.91
N ASN A 10 7.65 11.42 10.08
CA ASN A 10 7.09 12.76 10.04
C ASN A 10 5.90 12.74 11.00
N ASP A 11 5.75 13.79 11.82
CA ASP A 11 4.72 13.98 12.86
C ASP A 11 3.25 13.76 12.42
N THR A 12 3.02 13.47 11.15
CA THR A 12 1.71 13.13 10.58
C THR A 12 1.71 11.65 10.23
N LYS A 13 0.86 10.83 10.88
CA LYS A 13 0.56 9.42 10.56
C LYS A 13 -0.08 9.23 9.17
N LYS A 14 0.36 9.97 8.15
CA LYS A 14 -0.28 10.01 6.84
C LYS A 14 0.44 9.10 5.87
N VAL A 15 -0.26 8.05 5.44
CA VAL A 15 0.19 7.09 4.45
C VAL A 15 0.15 7.73 3.06
N ARG A 16 1.15 7.44 2.22
CA ARG A 16 1.21 7.95 0.86
C ARG A 16 0.38 7.05 -0.05
N LYS A 17 -0.41 7.66 -0.94
CA LYS A 17 -1.18 6.92 -1.97
C LYS A 17 -0.49 6.88 -3.33
N TYR A 18 0.44 7.81 -3.54
CA TYR A 18 1.13 8.01 -4.81
C TYR A 18 2.61 8.23 -4.57
N CYS A 19 3.43 7.88 -5.56
CA CYS A 19 4.87 8.11 -5.49
C CYS A 19 5.21 9.62 -5.55
N THR A 20 6.34 10.01 -4.94
CA THR A 20 6.77 11.41 -4.84
C THR A 20 7.21 12.04 -6.16
N LEU A 21 7.49 11.23 -7.19
CA LEU A 21 7.93 11.68 -8.51
C LEU A 21 6.93 11.20 -9.55
N GLY A 22 5.88 11.98 -9.79
CA GLY A 22 4.95 11.78 -10.91
C GLY A 22 3.54 11.30 -10.55
N GLY A 23 3.23 11.04 -9.28
CA GLY A 23 1.84 10.78 -8.86
C GLY A 23 1.30 9.41 -9.25
N TYR A 24 2.16 8.42 -9.45
CA TYR A 24 1.74 7.06 -9.80
C TYR A 24 1.23 6.28 -8.58
N PRO A 25 0.18 5.43 -8.74
CA PRO A 25 -0.42 4.69 -7.64
C PRO A 25 0.57 3.68 -7.04
N ILE A 26 0.60 3.62 -5.70
CA ILE A 26 1.46 2.69 -4.97
C ILE A 26 0.63 1.71 -4.16
N PHE A 27 1.22 0.54 -3.93
CA PHE A 27 0.78 -0.40 -2.90
C PHE A 27 1.91 -0.68 -1.92
N TYR A 28 1.54 -1.20 -0.77
CA TYR A 28 2.44 -1.60 0.29
C TYR A 28 2.61 -3.11 0.31
N VAL A 29 3.79 -3.56 0.69
CA VAL A 29 4.12 -4.99 0.81
C VAL A 29 4.26 -5.32 2.28
N SER A 30 3.50 -6.30 2.76
CA SER A 30 3.65 -6.79 4.14
C SER A 30 4.89 -7.69 4.28
N ASP A 31 5.26 -8.02 5.51
CA ASP A 31 6.27 -9.04 5.83
C ASP A 31 5.96 -10.43 5.28
N ASN A 32 4.68 -10.73 5.12
CA ASN A 32 4.19 -11.97 4.52
C ASN A 32 4.16 -11.94 2.97
N GLY A 33 4.54 -10.81 2.36
CA GLY A 33 4.54 -10.63 0.91
C GLY A 33 3.19 -10.25 0.31
N ASN A 34 2.21 -9.89 1.15
CA ASN A 34 0.87 -9.50 0.71
C ASN A 34 0.86 -8.08 0.15
N ALA A 35 0.02 -7.84 -0.84
CA ALA A 35 -0.20 -6.52 -1.42
C ALA A 35 -1.33 -5.79 -0.67
N ILE A 36 -1.02 -4.64 -0.08
CA ILE A 36 -1.94 -3.87 0.76
C ILE A 36 -2.16 -2.49 0.15
N CYS A 37 -3.41 -2.08 0.00
CA CYS A 37 -3.72 -0.74 -0.48
C CYS A 37 -3.40 0.34 0.58
N PRO A 38 -3.11 1.59 0.16
CA PRO A 38 -2.82 2.68 1.08
C PRO A 38 -3.93 2.96 2.12
N ASP A 39 -5.19 2.67 1.79
CA ASP A 39 -6.31 2.90 2.71
C ASP A 39 -6.25 1.92 3.89
N CYS A 40 -6.04 0.62 3.65
CA CYS A 40 -5.92 -0.36 4.72
C CYS A 40 -4.67 -0.11 5.59
N VAL A 41 -3.57 0.37 4.99
CA VAL A 41 -2.40 0.78 5.78
C VAL A 41 -2.70 2.01 6.63
N GLN A 42 -3.47 2.97 6.13
CA GLN A 42 -3.87 4.15 6.90
C GLN A 42 -4.78 3.76 8.06
N GLU A 43 -5.78 2.91 7.81
CA GLU A 43 -6.69 2.39 8.82
C GLU A 43 -5.92 1.69 9.95
N ASP A 44 -4.94 0.83 9.61
CA ASP A 44 -4.08 0.17 10.61
C ASP A 44 -3.20 1.18 11.36
N GLN A 45 -2.57 2.15 10.68
CA GLN A 45 -1.74 3.17 11.35
C GLN A 45 -2.52 4.11 12.28
N ASP A 46 -3.82 4.28 12.03
CA ASP A 46 -4.71 5.06 12.89
C ASP A 46 -5.04 4.34 14.20
N LEU A 47 -4.90 3.01 14.25
CA LEU A 47 -5.02 2.21 15.47
C LEU A 47 -3.88 2.47 16.47
N ASP A 48 -4.12 2.05 17.72
CA ASP A 48 -3.06 1.99 18.72
C ASP A 48 -2.03 0.92 18.34
N LYS A 49 -0.76 1.12 18.74
CA LYS A 49 0.35 0.23 18.35
C LYS A 49 0.15 -1.24 18.72
N GLU A 50 -0.66 -1.51 19.73
CA GLU A 50 -0.95 -2.86 20.23
C GLU A 50 -2.02 -3.57 19.38
N GLU A 51 -2.80 -2.81 18.61
CA GLU A 51 -3.86 -3.29 17.72
C GLU A 51 -3.43 -3.32 16.26
N GLN A 52 -2.26 -2.75 15.92
CA GLN A 52 -1.68 -2.79 14.58
C GLN A 52 -1.32 -4.22 14.20
N GLU A 53 -1.90 -4.71 13.12
CA GLU A 53 -1.66 -6.06 12.60
C GLU A 53 -0.74 -6.03 11.37
N LEU A 54 -0.68 -4.90 10.66
CA LEU A 54 0.08 -4.80 9.42
C LEU A 54 1.55 -4.46 9.66
N CYS A 55 2.42 -5.45 9.46
CA CYS A 55 3.86 -5.24 9.38
C CYS A 55 4.27 -4.94 7.93
N ILE A 56 4.43 -3.66 7.59
CA ILE A 56 4.81 -3.22 6.24
C ILE A 56 6.34 -3.25 6.07
N THR A 57 6.83 -3.87 4.99
CA THR A 57 8.26 -4.01 4.64
C THR A 57 8.72 -3.19 3.43
N GLY A 58 7.78 -2.75 2.57
CA GLY A 58 8.08 -1.87 1.45
C GLY A 58 6.85 -1.20 0.84
N HIS A 59 7.09 -0.36 -0.16
CA HIS A 59 6.06 0.14 -1.07
C HIS A 59 6.59 0.13 -2.50
N VAL A 60 5.70 -0.12 -3.47
CA VAL A 60 6.03 -0.26 -4.88
C VAL A 60 4.93 0.41 -5.72
N VAL A 61 5.30 0.95 -6.88
CA VAL A 61 4.32 1.44 -7.87
C VAL A 61 3.69 0.25 -8.58
N ASN A 62 2.36 0.22 -8.66
CA ASN A 62 1.68 -0.72 -9.55
C ASN A 62 1.75 -0.17 -10.98
N TRP A 63 2.69 -0.67 -11.79
CA TRP A 63 2.90 -0.13 -13.14
C TRP A 63 1.84 -0.59 -14.13
N GLU A 64 1.61 -1.90 -14.26
CA GLU A 64 0.83 -2.49 -15.36
C GLU A 64 -0.12 -3.61 -14.89
N ASP A 65 -0.21 -3.89 -13.58
CA ASP A 65 -1.02 -4.99 -13.08
C ASP A 65 -2.47 -4.53 -12.84
N ALA A 66 -3.34 -4.78 -13.83
CA ALA A 66 -4.78 -4.54 -13.71
C ALA A 66 -5.49 -5.49 -12.74
N SER A 67 -4.84 -6.58 -12.36
CA SER A 67 -5.37 -7.67 -11.54
C SER A 67 -4.81 -7.70 -10.11
N LEU A 68 -4.13 -6.63 -9.69
CA LEU A 68 -3.63 -6.51 -8.33
C LEU A 68 -4.77 -6.09 -7.39
N PHE A 69 -5.05 -6.91 -6.38
CA PHE A 69 -6.05 -6.64 -5.35
C PHE A 69 -5.40 -6.52 -3.98
N CYS A 70 -6.00 -5.72 -3.11
CA CYS A 70 -5.59 -5.62 -1.72
C CYS A 70 -5.98 -6.90 -0.98
N ASP A 71 -5.03 -7.56 -0.33
CA ASP A 71 -5.28 -8.80 0.41
C ASP A 71 -6.10 -8.60 1.70
N GLN A 72 -6.38 -7.35 2.09
CA GLN A 72 -7.21 -7.01 3.26
C GLN A 72 -8.66 -6.72 2.88
N CYS A 73 -8.88 -5.76 1.98
CA CYS A 73 -10.24 -5.35 1.60
C CYS A 73 -10.72 -5.91 0.26
N ASN A 74 -9.88 -6.68 -0.44
CA ASN A 74 -10.15 -7.27 -1.74
C ASN A 74 -10.54 -6.26 -2.84
N LYS A 75 -10.25 -4.97 -2.64
CA LYS A 75 -10.45 -3.92 -3.64
C LYS A 75 -9.26 -3.92 -4.60
N ARG A 76 -9.54 -3.61 -5.88
CA ARG A 76 -8.50 -3.44 -6.89
C ARG A 76 -7.58 -2.27 -6.49
N ILE A 77 -6.28 -2.49 -6.63
CA ILE A 77 -5.26 -1.46 -6.50
C ILE A 77 -5.06 -0.84 -7.87
N GLU A 78 -5.19 0.48 -7.96
CA GLU A 78 -4.98 1.24 -9.19
C GLU A 78 -3.60 0.97 -9.78
N SER A 79 -3.51 0.82 -11.10
CA SER A 79 -2.25 0.70 -11.85
C SER A 79 -2.00 1.97 -12.66
N ALA A 80 -0.73 2.28 -12.91
CA ALA A 80 -0.34 3.48 -13.64
C ALA A 80 -0.70 3.42 -15.14
N TYR A 81 -0.59 2.23 -15.74
CA TYR A 81 -0.69 2.03 -17.19
C TYR A 81 -1.63 0.91 -17.61
N ALA A 82 -2.39 0.31 -16.69
CA ALA A 82 -3.39 -0.68 -17.04
C ALA A 82 -4.79 -0.08 -16.87
N GLU A 83 -5.59 -0.15 -17.92
CA GLU A 83 -6.99 0.27 -17.83
C GLU A 83 -7.75 -0.69 -16.92
N ASP A 84 -8.80 -0.17 -16.27
CA ASP A 84 -9.82 -1.05 -15.72
C ASP A 84 -10.38 -1.82 -16.92
N GLU A 85 -10.41 -3.16 -16.89
CA GLU A 85 -11.06 -3.92 -17.96
C GLU A 85 -12.53 -3.49 -18.00
N ALA A 86 -12.83 -2.54 -18.88
CA ALA A 86 -14.15 -2.00 -19.03
C ALA A 86 -15.01 -3.11 -19.63
N THR A 87 -15.87 -3.69 -18.81
CA THR A 87 -16.89 -4.64 -19.25
C THR A 87 -17.68 -3.98 -20.38
N SER A 88 -17.42 -4.41 -21.61
CA SER A 88 -18.11 -3.97 -22.83
C SER A 88 -19.42 -4.74 -23.00
#